data_AF-A0A5J5CVU6-F1
#
_entry.id   AF-A0A5J5CVU6-F1
#
_cell.length_a   1.000
_cell.length_b   1.000
_cell.length_c   1.000
_cell.angle_alpha   90.00
_cell.angle_beta   90.00
_cell.angle_gamma   90.00
#
_symmetry.space_group_name_H-M   'P 1'
#
loop_
_entity.id
_entity.type
_entity.pdbx_description
1 polymer ?
#
loop_
_entity_poly.entity_id
_entity_poly.type
_entity_poly.pdbx_seq_one_letter_code
_entity_poly.pdbx_strand_id
1 'polypeptide(L)'
;MEKKRTDCPALPPGWKKEEVTRKSGLSAGKSDVYYYSPSGKKFRSKPQLSRYLGNSVDLGCFDFRTGKMMPGKLQKNKQRLRHDPLSLGKGGKPDLNTALPIRQTASIFKQPVTKVTSHPGNKVKTDLQRASEQPRQLFWERRLKGLRSSDITEEVLRTMDLPKGLQSLGPDSSDDTLLSAIASALHMSSAPITGQTSVAAEKNPAIWLNTSQPLCKAFTVTDEHIR
;
A
#
# COMPACT_ATOMS: atom_id res chain seq x y z
N MET A 1 41.09 20.30 11.56
CA MET A 1 40.48 19.23 10.75
C MET A 1 39.89 19.87 9.51
N GLU A 2 40.51 19.62 8.36
CA GLU A 2 39.96 20.05 7.07
C GLU A 2 38.57 19.47 6.87
N LYS A 3 37.59 20.33 6.64
CA LYS A 3 36.25 19.93 6.24
C LYS A 3 36.33 19.51 4.78
N LYS A 4 36.61 18.23 4.52
CA LYS A 4 36.66 17.70 3.15
C LYS A 4 35.24 17.66 2.59
N ARG A 5 34.87 18.74 1.91
CA ARG A 5 33.63 18.84 1.13
C ARG A 5 33.92 18.39 -0.28
N THR A 6 33.16 17.42 -0.77
CA THR A 6 33.28 16.90 -2.13
C THR A 6 32.08 17.35 -2.95
N ASP A 7 32.29 17.68 -4.22
CA ASP A 7 31.18 17.98 -5.12
C ASP A 7 30.30 16.74 -5.33
N CYS A 8 28.99 16.96 -5.43
CA CYS A 8 28.00 15.91 -5.64
C CYS A 8 27.42 16.00 -7.05
N PRO A 9 27.94 15.24 -8.04
CA PRO A 9 27.49 15.33 -9.43
C PRO A 9 26.05 14.84 -9.64
N ALA A 10 25.47 14.15 -8.65
CA ALA A 10 24.08 13.73 -8.66
C ALA A 10 23.08 14.85 -8.29
N LEU A 11 23.57 16.00 -7.83
CA LEU A 11 22.77 17.19 -7.53
C LEU A 11 23.14 18.32 -8.50
N PRO A 12 22.35 19.40 -8.58
CA PRO A 12 22.69 20.54 -9.44
C PRO A 12 24.10 21.10 -9.19
N PRO A 13 24.66 21.84 -10.16
CA PRO A 13 25.98 22.45 -10.01
C PRO A 13 26.11 23.28 -8.71
N GLY A 14 27.27 23.15 -8.05
CA GLY A 14 27.58 23.87 -6.80
C GLY A 14 27.12 23.20 -5.51
N TRP A 15 26.46 22.04 -5.57
CA TRP A 15 26.11 21.25 -4.40
C TRP A 15 27.29 20.42 -3.88
N LYS A 16 27.53 20.51 -2.56
CA LYS A 16 28.65 19.82 -1.90
C LYS A 16 28.17 18.86 -0.81
N LYS A 17 28.84 17.74 -0.67
CA LYS A 17 28.64 16.72 0.37
C LYS A 17 29.76 16.79 1.40
N GLU A 18 29.43 16.66 2.67
CA GLU A 18 30.38 16.58 3.78
C GLU A 18 30.06 15.35 4.63
N GLU A 19 31.04 14.50 4.88
CA GLU A 19 30.91 13.36 5.78
C GLU A 19 31.72 13.60 7.05
N VAL A 20 31.06 13.58 8.21
CA VAL A 20 31.65 13.92 9.51
C VAL A 20 31.58 12.71 10.42
N THR A 21 32.73 12.18 10.82
CA THR A 21 32.82 11.10 11.80
C THR A 21 32.65 11.63 13.22
N ARG A 22 31.78 10.99 14.01
CA ARG A 22 31.55 11.31 15.42
C ARG A 22 32.76 10.90 16.26
N LYS A 23 33.24 11.80 17.10
CA LYS A 23 34.47 11.60 17.89
C LYS A 23 34.25 11.02 19.29
N SER A 24 33.03 11.11 19.83
CA SER A 24 32.74 10.78 21.23
C SER A 24 31.33 10.22 21.42
N GLY A 25 31.09 9.62 22.61
CA GLY A 25 29.82 9.02 23.00
C GLY A 25 29.59 7.60 22.43
N LEU A 26 28.43 7.03 22.72
CA LEU A 26 28.04 5.65 22.31
C LEU A 26 28.03 5.42 20.78
N SER A 27 28.11 6.48 19.99
CA SER A 27 28.12 6.41 18.52
C SER A 27 29.42 6.93 17.91
N ALA A 28 30.48 7.05 18.70
CA ALA A 28 31.82 7.36 18.20
C ALA A 28 32.21 6.38 17.08
N GLY A 29 32.84 6.91 16.02
CA GLY A 29 33.19 6.14 14.82
C GLY A 29 32.09 6.06 13.76
N LYS A 30 30.81 6.29 14.10
CA LYS A 30 29.76 6.46 13.06
C LYS A 30 29.90 7.82 12.38
N SER A 31 29.50 7.91 11.11
CA SER A 31 29.56 9.15 10.34
C SER A 31 28.18 9.72 10.01
N ASP A 32 28.07 11.04 10.01
CA ASP A 32 26.92 11.79 9.55
C ASP A 32 27.20 12.42 8.18
N VAL A 33 26.19 12.48 7.30
CA VAL A 33 26.31 13.16 6.00
C VAL A 33 25.53 14.46 6.03
N TYR A 34 26.14 15.49 5.45
CA TYR A 34 25.53 16.78 5.23
C TYR A 34 25.66 17.18 3.76
N TYR A 35 24.66 17.90 3.26
CA TYR A 35 24.73 18.57 1.96
C TYR A 35 24.68 20.07 2.13
N TYR A 36 25.34 20.78 1.22
CA TYR A 36 25.40 22.23 1.18
C TYR A 36 24.93 22.73 -0.18
N SER A 37 23.97 23.65 -0.20
CA SER A 37 23.58 24.36 -1.43
C SER A 37 24.71 25.27 -1.93
N PRO A 38 24.63 25.77 -3.17
CA PRO A 38 25.55 26.80 -3.66
C PRO A 38 25.57 28.06 -2.78
N SER A 39 24.46 28.36 -2.10
CA SER A 39 24.34 29.44 -1.12
C SER A 39 24.87 29.10 0.29
N GLY A 40 25.41 27.89 0.50
CA GLY A 40 25.98 27.45 1.76
C GLY A 40 24.97 26.91 2.80
N LYS A 41 23.69 26.77 2.45
CA LYS A 41 22.66 26.24 3.35
C LYS A 41 22.90 24.75 3.61
N LYS A 42 22.91 24.35 4.89
CA LYS A 42 23.20 22.99 5.33
C LYS A 42 21.93 22.13 5.43
N PHE A 43 22.00 20.92 4.89
CA PHE A 43 20.94 19.91 4.90
C PHE A 43 21.41 18.65 5.61
N ARG A 44 20.57 18.07 6.48
CA ARG A 44 20.89 16.93 7.34
C ARG A 44 20.09 15.67 7.03
N SER A 45 19.10 15.75 6.13
CA SER A 45 18.27 14.60 5.75
C SER A 45 17.74 14.71 4.32
N LYS A 46 17.39 13.56 3.73
CA LYS A 46 16.79 13.47 2.38
C LYS A 46 15.47 14.25 2.25
N PRO A 47 14.51 14.16 3.19
CA PRO A 47 13.26 14.93 3.08
C PRO A 47 13.50 16.43 3.15
N GLN A 48 14.45 16.89 3.99
CA GLN A 48 14.79 18.32 4.08
C GLN A 48 15.38 18.83 2.76
N LEU A 49 16.27 18.04 2.15
CA LEU A 49 16.86 18.34 0.84
C LEU A 49 15.79 18.36 -0.27
N SER A 50 14.88 17.38 -0.25
CA SER A 50 13.78 17.27 -1.22
C SER A 50 12.81 18.44 -1.16
N ARG A 51 12.45 18.93 0.03
CA ARG A 51 11.58 20.11 0.16
C ARG A 51 12.22 21.38 -0.39
N TYR A 52 13.56 21.48 -0.30
CA TYR A 52 14.28 22.67 -0.77
C TYR A 52 14.50 22.67 -2.28
N LEU A 53 14.80 21.51 -2.86
CA LEU A 53 14.94 21.36 -4.32
C LEU A 53 13.56 21.29 -5.01
N GLY A 54 12.51 20.88 -4.30
CA GLY A 54 11.16 20.76 -4.84
C GLY A 54 11.12 19.86 -6.07
N ASN A 55 10.38 20.29 -7.09
CA ASN A 55 10.18 19.55 -8.34
C ASN A 55 11.33 19.73 -9.35
N SER A 56 12.36 20.53 -9.03
CA SER A 56 13.49 20.77 -9.96
C SER A 56 14.42 19.56 -10.10
N VAL A 57 14.44 18.67 -9.11
CA VAL A 57 15.31 17.49 -9.07
C VAL A 57 14.56 16.32 -8.45
N ASP A 58 14.41 15.22 -9.19
CA ASP A 58 13.86 13.99 -8.64
C ASP A 58 14.90 13.27 -7.77
N LEU A 59 14.70 13.31 -6.46
CA LEU A 59 15.52 12.60 -5.48
C LEU A 59 15.02 11.18 -5.19
N GLY A 60 14.04 10.66 -5.92
CA GLY A 60 13.44 9.34 -5.69
C GLY A 60 14.51 8.23 -5.57
N CYS A 61 15.44 8.19 -6.52
CA CYS A 61 16.53 7.21 -6.57
C CYS A 61 17.85 7.70 -5.93
N PHE A 62 17.85 8.91 -5.35
CA PHE A 62 19.01 9.46 -4.66
C PHE A 62 19.21 8.79 -3.29
N ASP A 63 20.40 8.25 -3.06
CA ASP A 63 20.81 7.78 -1.74
C ASP A 63 21.58 8.87 -1.00
N PHE A 64 20.98 9.36 0.09
CA PHE A 64 21.51 10.46 0.88
C PHE A 64 22.86 10.13 1.54
N ARG A 65 23.08 8.88 1.95
CA ARG A 65 24.33 8.47 2.61
C ARG A 65 25.49 8.44 1.62
N THR A 66 25.28 7.83 0.45
CA THR A 66 26.34 7.67 -0.56
C THR A 66 26.51 8.91 -1.42
N GLY A 67 25.45 9.68 -1.66
CA GLY A 67 25.46 10.84 -2.57
C GLY A 67 25.46 10.45 -4.04
N LYS A 68 24.97 9.24 -4.34
CA LYS A 68 24.87 8.71 -5.69
C LYS A 68 23.41 8.44 -6.04
N MET A 69 23.10 8.52 -7.33
CA MET A 69 21.86 7.97 -7.86
C MET A 69 22.01 6.44 -7.90
N MET A 70 21.10 5.74 -7.24
CA MET A 70 21.09 4.28 -7.22
C MET A 70 20.02 3.78 -8.19
N PRO A 71 20.39 3.41 -9.44
CA PRO A 71 19.41 2.95 -10.42
C PRO A 71 18.72 1.65 -10.02
N GLY A 72 19.34 0.85 -9.13
CA GLY A 72 18.73 -0.36 -8.56
C GLY A 72 17.48 -0.12 -7.72
N LYS A 73 17.20 1.13 -7.30
CA LYS A 73 15.90 1.50 -6.71
C LYS A 73 14.82 1.86 -7.75
N LEU A 74 15.17 2.01 -9.03
CA LEU A 74 14.16 2.13 -10.10
C LEU A 74 13.29 0.88 -10.20
N GLN A 75 13.75 -0.30 -9.80
CA GLN A 75 12.90 -1.50 -9.80
C GLN A 75 11.79 -1.50 -8.74
N LYS A 76 11.83 -0.58 -7.76
CA LYS A 76 10.72 -0.40 -6.81
C LYS A 76 10.04 0.97 -6.87
N ASN A 77 10.64 1.97 -7.53
CA ASN A 77 10.13 3.33 -7.51
C ASN A 77 9.87 3.96 -8.88
N LYS A 78 10.11 3.26 -10.00
CA LYS A 78 9.75 3.74 -11.36
C LYS A 78 8.34 3.34 -11.83
N GLN A 79 7.49 2.85 -10.93
CA GLN A 79 6.05 2.64 -11.20
C GLN A 79 5.17 3.77 -10.61
N ARG A 80 5.72 4.98 -10.42
CA ARG A 80 4.91 6.12 -9.95
C ARG A 80 4.82 7.28 -10.93
N LEU A 81 5.40 7.18 -12.12
CA LEU A 81 5.28 8.26 -13.11
C LEU A 81 5.44 7.77 -14.55
N ARG A 82 4.68 6.76 -14.96
CA ARG A 82 4.09 6.59 -16.30
C ARG A 82 3.01 5.52 -16.20
N HIS A 83 1.86 5.85 -16.74
CA HIS A 83 0.70 4.97 -16.90
C HIS A 83 1.11 3.85 -17.89
N ASP A 84 1.40 2.66 -17.38
CA ASP A 84 1.68 1.46 -18.19
C ASP A 84 0.84 0.30 -17.61
N PRO A 85 -0.16 -0.22 -18.34
CA PRO A 85 -1.26 -1.01 -17.78
C PRO A 85 -0.96 -2.52 -17.64
N LEU A 86 0.31 -2.94 -17.55
CA LEU A 86 0.68 -4.36 -17.68
C LEU A 86 1.47 -4.99 -16.52
N SER A 87 1.47 -4.41 -15.32
CA SER A 87 2.14 -5.06 -14.17
C SER A 87 1.38 -4.91 -12.86
N LEU A 88 0.21 -5.53 -12.81
CA LEU A 88 -0.64 -5.64 -11.61
C LEU A 88 -0.51 -7.01 -10.90
N GLY A 89 0.61 -7.73 -11.12
CA GLY A 89 0.84 -9.07 -10.57
C GLY A 89 1.53 -9.12 -9.20
N LYS A 90 1.85 -7.99 -8.56
CA LYS A 90 2.61 -8.01 -7.30
C LYS A 90 2.25 -6.87 -6.34
N GLY A 91 1.09 -7.02 -5.69
CA GLY A 91 0.84 -6.53 -4.32
C GLY A 91 1.19 -5.07 -4.01
N GLY A 92 0.86 -4.14 -4.89
CA GLY A 92 0.82 -2.71 -4.57
C GLY A 92 -0.38 -2.45 -3.67
N LYS A 93 -0.13 -1.98 -2.45
CA LYS A 93 -1.19 -1.60 -1.50
C LYS A 93 -2.05 -0.49 -2.11
N PRO A 94 -3.39 -0.64 -2.20
CA PRO A 94 -4.25 0.52 -2.34
C PRO A 94 -4.09 1.36 -1.06
N ASP A 95 -3.89 2.67 -1.21
CA ASP A 95 -3.60 3.62 -0.13
C ASP A 95 -4.85 3.92 0.75
N LEU A 96 -5.68 2.90 0.99
CA LEU A 96 -6.59 2.89 2.14
C LEU A 96 -5.79 2.36 3.32
N ASN A 97 -5.54 3.22 4.30
CA ASN A 97 -4.82 2.89 5.53
C ASN A 97 -5.53 1.74 6.27
N THR A 98 -5.19 0.51 5.88
CA THR A 98 -5.73 -0.75 6.41
C THR A 98 -4.78 -1.29 7.48
N ALA A 99 -3.90 -0.45 8.02
CA ALA A 99 -3.09 -0.83 9.15
C ALA A 99 -4.03 -1.13 10.32
N LEU A 100 -3.93 -2.34 10.87
CA LEU A 100 -4.70 -2.72 12.04
C LEU A 100 -4.45 -1.68 13.14
N PRO A 101 -5.49 -1.23 13.87
CA PRO A 101 -5.33 -0.31 14.97
C PRO A 101 -4.26 -0.84 15.94
N ILE A 102 -3.19 -0.08 16.11
CA ILE A 102 -2.15 -0.43 17.06
C ILE A 102 -2.70 -0.08 18.45
N ARG A 103 -2.81 -1.07 19.34
CA ARG A 103 -3.14 -0.81 20.75
C ARG A 103 -2.11 0.16 21.33
N GLN A 104 -2.55 1.36 21.67
CA GLN A 104 -1.78 2.27 22.52
C GLN A 104 -1.86 1.73 23.95
N THR A 105 -0.91 0.89 24.33
CA THR A 105 -0.76 0.54 25.75
C THR A 105 -0.10 1.72 26.46
N ALA A 106 -0.75 2.26 27.48
CA ALA A 106 -0.22 3.37 28.29
C ALA A 106 1.09 3.01 29.03
N SER A 107 1.41 1.72 29.16
CA SER A 107 2.64 1.26 29.80
C SER A 107 3.75 1.03 28.78
N ILE A 108 4.84 1.77 28.94
CA ILE A 108 6.13 1.58 28.25
C ILE A 108 7.01 0.51 28.93
N PHE A 109 6.67 0.10 30.14
CA PHE A 109 7.40 -0.92 30.88
C PHE A 109 6.82 -2.30 30.59
N LYS A 110 7.69 -3.24 30.23
CA LYS A 110 7.31 -4.65 30.04
C LYS A 110 6.92 -5.23 31.39
N GLN A 111 5.62 -5.34 31.64
CA GLN A 111 5.13 -6.14 32.75
C GLN A 111 5.25 -7.62 32.38
N PRO A 112 5.69 -8.48 33.31
CA PRO A 112 5.69 -9.92 33.07
C PRO A 112 4.24 -10.40 32.87
N VAL A 113 3.99 -11.07 31.75
CA VAL A 113 2.68 -11.66 31.44
C VAL A 113 2.78 -13.17 31.56
N THR A 114 1.89 -13.77 32.35
CA THR A 114 1.77 -15.22 32.48
C THR A 114 1.04 -15.79 31.27
N LYS A 115 1.72 -16.63 30.49
CA LYS A 115 1.12 -17.31 29.35
C LYS A 115 0.21 -18.44 29.85
N VAL A 116 -1.09 -18.18 29.93
CA VAL A 116 -2.10 -19.23 30.16
C VAL A 116 -2.38 -19.89 28.81
N THR A 117 -2.16 -21.20 28.72
CA THR A 117 -2.48 -21.99 27.53
C THR A 117 -3.53 -23.02 27.94
N SER A 118 -4.64 -23.09 27.21
CA SER A 118 -5.70 -24.07 27.44
C SER A 118 -5.29 -25.51 27.12
N HIS A 119 -4.16 -25.72 26.42
CA HIS A 119 -3.74 -27.03 25.92
C HIS A 119 -2.25 -27.28 26.19
N PRO A 120 -1.90 -27.86 27.36
CA PRO A 120 -0.53 -28.20 27.74
C PRO A 120 0.01 -29.33 26.84
N GLY A 121 0.65 -28.96 25.73
CA GLY A 121 1.12 -29.90 24.72
C GLY A 121 1.13 -29.34 23.30
N ASN A 122 0.50 -28.18 23.08
CA ASN A 122 0.48 -27.53 21.77
C ASN A 122 1.89 -27.03 21.37
N LYS A 123 2.62 -27.85 20.61
CA LYS A 123 3.85 -27.44 19.93
C LYS A 123 3.44 -26.55 18.76
N VAL A 124 3.54 -25.23 18.93
CA VAL A 124 3.42 -24.29 17.80
C VAL A 124 4.49 -24.67 16.80
N LYS A 125 4.07 -25.35 15.72
CA LYS A 125 4.94 -25.70 14.62
C LYS A 125 5.37 -24.36 14.01
N THR A 126 6.61 -23.96 14.24
CA THR A 126 7.16 -22.70 13.72
C THR A 126 7.15 -22.81 12.19
N ASP A 127 6.18 -22.12 11.58
CA ASP A 127 5.92 -21.99 10.15
C ASP A 127 6.07 -23.30 9.34
N LEU A 128 4.95 -24.00 9.13
CA LEU A 128 4.82 -24.74 7.87
C LEU A 128 4.84 -23.67 6.78
N GLN A 129 5.99 -23.56 6.09
CA GLN A 129 6.20 -22.77 4.88
C GLN A 129 5.36 -21.50 4.84
N ARG A 130 5.88 -20.39 5.38
CA ARG A 130 5.36 -19.03 5.22
C ARG A 130 4.60 -18.95 3.90
N ALA A 131 3.27 -19.04 3.97
CA ALA A 131 2.44 -19.10 2.78
C ALA A 131 2.87 -17.91 1.91
N SER A 132 3.26 -18.17 0.66
CA SER A 132 3.79 -17.12 -0.21
C SER A 132 2.75 -16.00 -0.42
N GLU A 133 1.48 -16.31 -0.14
CA GLU A 133 0.39 -15.36 -0.24
C GLU A 133 0.17 -14.62 1.09
N GLN A 134 0.18 -13.29 1.00
CA GLN A 134 -0.22 -12.45 2.12
C GLN A 134 -1.71 -12.66 2.40
N PRO A 135 -2.13 -12.68 3.67
CA PRO A 135 -3.56 -12.77 3.99
C PRO A 135 -4.32 -11.61 3.33
N ARG A 136 -5.37 -11.96 2.59
CA ARG A 136 -6.26 -11.00 1.93
C ARG A 136 -7.59 -10.93 2.66
N GLN A 137 -8.15 -9.74 2.72
CA GLN A 137 -9.49 -9.54 3.27
C GLN A 137 -10.53 -9.67 2.15
N LEU A 138 -11.33 -10.74 2.18
CA LEU A 138 -12.27 -11.08 1.09
C LEU A 138 -13.55 -10.25 1.06
N PHE A 139 -13.92 -9.63 2.18
CA PHE A 139 -15.18 -8.88 2.33
C PHE A 139 -14.90 -7.45 2.79
N TRP A 140 -13.83 -6.84 2.28
CA TRP A 140 -13.41 -5.51 2.73
C TRP A 140 -14.37 -4.42 2.26
N GLU A 141 -15.09 -4.65 1.17
CA GLU A 141 -16.12 -3.79 0.60
C GLU A 141 -17.28 -3.56 1.59
N ARG A 142 -17.52 -4.51 2.52
CA ARG A 142 -18.49 -4.32 3.62
C ARG A 142 -18.15 -3.13 4.50
N ARG A 143 -16.89 -2.70 4.57
CA ARG A 143 -16.50 -1.48 5.29
C ARG A 143 -17.02 -0.20 4.64
N LEU A 144 -17.39 -0.28 3.36
CA LEU A 144 -18.02 0.83 2.64
C LEU A 144 -19.54 0.84 2.81
N LYS A 145 -20.12 -0.17 3.48
CA LYS A 145 -21.57 -0.22 3.72
C LYS A 145 -22.02 1.01 4.51
N GLY A 146 -23.04 1.68 3.99
CA GLY A 146 -23.60 2.90 4.59
C GLY A 146 -22.84 4.19 4.21
N LEU A 147 -21.69 4.09 3.55
CA LEU A 147 -21.05 5.25 2.92
C LEU A 147 -21.75 5.51 1.59
N ARG A 148 -22.14 6.76 1.36
CA ARG A 148 -22.70 7.23 0.08
C ARG A 148 -22.00 8.52 -0.33
N SER A 149 -21.88 8.71 -1.63
CA SER A 149 -21.40 9.97 -2.19
C SER A 149 -22.45 11.05 -2.01
N SER A 150 -22.02 12.25 -1.62
CA SER A 150 -22.85 13.45 -1.58
C SER A 150 -22.29 14.51 -2.52
N ASP A 151 -23.14 15.41 -2.98
CA ASP A 151 -22.72 16.58 -3.73
C ASP A 151 -22.22 17.72 -2.83
N ILE A 152 -21.91 18.87 -3.45
CA ILE A 152 -21.46 20.08 -2.73
C ILE A 152 -22.53 20.68 -1.80
N THR A 153 -23.80 20.30 -1.99
CA THR A 153 -24.93 20.70 -1.15
C THR A 153 -25.25 19.67 -0.06
N GLU A 154 -24.38 18.68 0.13
CA GLU A 154 -24.53 17.56 1.08
C GLU A 154 -25.73 16.65 0.76
N GLU A 155 -26.30 16.76 -0.44
CA GLU A 155 -27.38 15.87 -0.87
C GLU A 155 -26.80 14.52 -1.30
N VAL A 156 -27.39 13.43 -0.81
CA VAL A 156 -26.95 12.07 -1.12
C VAL A 156 -27.25 11.75 -2.58
N LEU A 157 -26.20 11.47 -3.35
CA LEU A 157 -26.33 11.04 -4.73
C LEU A 157 -27.00 9.66 -4.79
N ARG A 158 -28.00 9.52 -5.66
CA ARG A 158 -28.66 8.24 -5.89
C ARG A 158 -27.69 7.26 -6.55
N THR A 159 -27.63 6.04 -6.02
CA THR A 159 -26.94 4.92 -6.66
C THR A 159 -27.70 4.52 -7.93
N MET A 160 -26.99 4.00 -8.93
CA MET A 160 -27.61 3.40 -10.12
C MET A 160 -28.39 2.13 -9.79
N ASP A 161 -29.50 1.91 -10.48
CA ASP A 161 -30.24 0.65 -10.40
C ASP A 161 -29.52 -0.44 -11.21
N LEU A 162 -29.41 -1.64 -10.63
CA LEU A 162 -28.72 -2.76 -11.26
C LEU A 162 -29.67 -3.61 -12.11
N PRO A 163 -29.20 -4.16 -13.26
CA PRO A 163 -29.97 -5.12 -14.02
C PRO A 163 -30.31 -6.35 -13.17
N LYS A 164 -31.51 -6.93 -13.35
CA LYS A 164 -32.00 -8.08 -12.56
C LYS A 164 -31.08 -9.31 -12.59
N GLY A 165 -30.29 -9.45 -13.64
CA GLY A 165 -29.32 -10.54 -13.79
C GLY A 165 -28.05 -10.35 -12.95
N LEU A 166 -27.74 -9.12 -12.53
CA LEU A 166 -26.57 -8.80 -11.75
C LEU A 166 -26.88 -8.90 -10.25
N GLN A 167 -26.61 -10.07 -9.67
CA GLN A 167 -26.96 -10.38 -8.29
C GLN A 167 -25.72 -10.49 -7.40
N SER A 168 -25.82 -9.96 -6.19
CA SER A 168 -24.76 -10.08 -5.20
C SER A 168 -24.73 -11.48 -4.59
N LEU A 169 -23.53 -11.89 -4.19
CA LEU A 169 -23.28 -13.16 -3.54
C LEU A 169 -22.67 -12.92 -2.15
N GLY A 170 -23.26 -13.53 -1.11
CA GLY A 170 -22.70 -13.52 0.25
C GLY A 170 -23.73 -13.19 1.33
N PRO A 171 -23.29 -13.17 2.60
CA PRO A 171 -24.18 -13.07 3.76
C PRO A 171 -24.91 -11.71 3.90
N ASP A 172 -24.51 -10.67 3.17
CA ASP A 172 -25.17 -9.35 3.15
C ASP A 172 -25.25 -8.82 1.71
N SER A 173 -26.21 -9.32 0.92
CA SER A 173 -26.42 -8.94 -0.47
C SER A 173 -27.08 -7.56 -0.59
N SER A 174 -26.31 -6.52 -0.91
CA SER A 174 -26.84 -5.20 -1.30
C SER A 174 -26.22 -4.72 -2.61
N ASP A 175 -27.00 -3.98 -3.39
CA ASP A 175 -26.59 -3.46 -4.70
C ASP A 175 -25.43 -2.46 -4.58
N ASP A 176 -25.43 -1.63 -3.53
CA ASP A 176 -24.31 -0.72 -3.22
C ASP A 176 -22.98 -1.49 -2.99
N THR A 177 -23.05 -2.62 -2.29
CA THR A 177 -21.86 -3.46 -2.00
C THR A 177 -21.41 -4.19 -3.27
N LEU A 178 -22.35 -4.66 -4.08
CA LEU A 178 -22.09 -5.28 -5.38
C LEU A 178 -21.35 -4.32 -6.32
N LEU A 179 -21.85 -3.10 -6.42
CA LEU A 179 -21.24 -2.03 -7.20
C LEU A 179 -19.83 -1.72 -6.74
N SER A 180 -19.64 -1.58 -5.42
CA SER A 180 -18.33 -1.36 -4.83
C SER A 180 -17.35 -2.50 -5.15
N ALA A 181 -17.81 -3.75 -5.12
CA ALA A 181 -17.00 -4.92 -5.45
C ALA A 181 -16.62 -4.96 -6.93
N ILE A 182 -17.57 -4.70 -7.85
CA ILE A 182 -17.31 -4.67 -9.29
C ILE A 182 -16.38 -3.52 -9.65
N ALA A 183 -16.65 -2.31 -9.15
CA ALA A 183 -15.80 -1.14 -9.38
C ALA A 183 -14.37 -1.37 -8.88
N SER A 184 -14.22 -1.99 -7.71
CA SER A 184 -12.91 -2.35 -7.16
C SER A 184 -12.20 -3.41 -8.00
N ALA A 185 -12.91 -4.42 -8.48
CA ALA A 185 -12.36 -5.45 -9.36
C ALA A 185 -11.84 -4.84 -10.68
N LEU A 186 -12.62 -3.94 -11.31
CA LEU A 186 -12.23 -3.20 -12.51
C LEU A 186 -11.04 -2.26 -12.26
N HIS A 187 -10.96 -1.66 -11.08
CA HIS A 187 -9.85 -0.78 -10.71
C HIS A 187 -8.55 -1.55 -10.45
N MET A 188 -8.67 -2.73 -9.82
CA MET A 188 -7.54 -3.56 -9.40
C MET A 188 -7.08 -4.56 -10.45
N SER A 189 -7.79 -4.70 -11.57
CA SER A 189 -7.51 -5.69 -12.61
C SER A 189 -8.18 -5.33 -13.93
N SER A 190 -7.49 -5.56 -15.04
CA SER A 190 -8.08 -5.54 -16.38
C SER A 190 -8.65 -6.89 -16.80
N ALA A 191 -8.70 -7.88 -15.88
CA ALA A 191 -9.25 -9.20 -16.16
C ALA A 191 -10.77 -9.13 -16.36
N PRO A 192 -11.35 -10.02 -17.18
CA PRO A 192 -12.80 -10.10 -17.36
C PRO A 192 -13.52 -10.34 -16.02
N ILE A 193 -14.63 -9.65 -15.82
CA ILE A 193 -15.55 -9.90 -14.71
C ILE A 193 -16.59 -10.91 -15.17
N THR A 194 -16.42 -12.15 -14.74
CA THR A 194 -17.36 -13.26 -15.01
C THR A 194 -18.24 -13.56 -13.81
N GLY A 195 -17.86 -13.09 -12.62
CA GLY A 195 -18.51 -13.43 -11.35
C GLY A 195 -18.15 -14.83 -10.84
N GLN A 196 -18.83 -15.25 -9.78
CA GLN A 196 -18.63 -16.53 -9.12
C GLN A 196 -19.37 -17.63 -9.89
N THR A 197 -18.62 -18.51 -10.55
CA THR A 197 -19.16 -19.59 -11.39
C THR A 197 -19.57 -20.83 -10.60
N SER A 198 -19.02 -21.03 -9.40
CA SER A 198 -19.32 -22.18 -8.55
C SER A 198 -20.53 -21.92 -7.66
N VAL A 199 -21.55 -22.76 -7.78
CA VAL A 199 -22.73 -22.77 -6.87
C VAL A 199 -22.33 -23.10 -5.42
N ALA A 200 -21.17 -23.73 -5.20
CA ALA A 200 -20.67 -24.00 -3.85
C ALA A 200 -20.32 -22.71 -3.08
N ALA A 201 -20.03 -21.61 -3.80
CA ALA A 201 -19.78 -20.31 -3.20
C ALA A 201 -21.03 -19.72 -2.53
N GLU A 202 -22.24 -20.07 -2.98
CA GLU A 202 -23.50 -19.69 -2.30
C GLU A 202 -23.65 -20.42 -0.96
N LYS A 203 -23.24 -21.70 -0.90
CA LYS A 203 -23.39 -22.54 0.29
C LYS A 203 -22.36 -22.20 1.36
N ASN A 204 -21.11 -22.00 0.97
CA ASN A 204 -20.05 -21.60 1.89
C ASN A 204 -19.01 -20.71 1.19
N PRO A 205 -19.25 -19.39 1.16
CA PRO A 205 -18.35 -18.43 0.50
C PRO A 205 -17.01 -18.30 1.20
N ALA A 206 -16.83 -18.75 2.45
CA ALA A 206 -15.53 -18.67 3.12
C ALA A 206 -14.52 -19.70 2.56
N ILE A 207 -15.01 -20.77 1.93
CA ILE A 207 -14.19 -21.89 1.44
C ILE A 207 -14.13 -21.91 -0.08
N TRP A 208 -15.27 -21.65 -0.75
CA TRP A 208 -15.43 -21.92 -2.19
C TRP A 208 -15.39 -20.67 -3.07
N LEU A 209 -15.07 -19.51 -2.50
CA LEU A 209 -15.03 -18.26 -3.27
C LEU A 209 -13.78 -18.19 -4.15
N ASN A 210 -14.00 -17.83 -5.41
CA ASN A 210 -12.92 -17.41 -6.29
C ASN A 210 -12.48 -15.98 -5.91
N THR A 211 -11.28 -15.85 -5.35
CA THR A 211 -10.73 -14.56 -4.90
C THR A 211 -10.33 -13.61 -6.03
N SER A 212 -10.32 -14.09 -7.28
CA SER A 212 -10.03 -13.28 -8.47
C SER A 212 -11.27 -12.64 -9.09
N GLN A 213 -12.46 -12.99 -8.62
CA GLN A 213 -13.74 -12.47 -9.12
C GLN A 213 -14.49 -11.76 -8.00
N PRO A 214 -15.28 -10.71 -8.31
CA PRO A 214 -16.07 -10.02 -7.29
C PRO A 214 -17.15 -10.93 -6.69
N LEU A 215 -17.75 -10.47 -5.59
CA LEU A 215 -18.81 -11.16 -4.85
C LEU A 215 -20.18 -11.05 -5.56
N CYS A 216 -20.24 -11.50 -6.80
CA CYS A 216 -21.45 -11.52 -7.61
C CYS A 216 -21.68 -12.89 -8.24
N LYS A 217 -22.94 -13.22 -8.51
CA LYS A 217 -23.26 -14.41 -9.31
C LYS A 217 -22.70 -14.27 -10.72
N ALA A 218 -22.38 -15.39 -11.34
CA ALA A 218 -21.96 -15.38 -12.73
C ALA A 218 -23.05 -14.74 -13.62
N PHE A 219 -22.64 -13.79 -14.45
CA PHE A 219 -23.54 -13.04 -15.32
C PHE A 219 -22.91 -12.91 -16.71
N THR A 220 -23.73 -13.08 -17.74
CA THR A 220 -23.33 -12.92 -19.15
C THR A 220 -24.13 -11.76 -19.74
N VAL A 221 -23.41 -10.76 -20.25
CA VAL A 221 -24.02 -9.63 -20.96
C VAL A 221 -24.48 -10.12 -22.34
N THR A 222 -25.73 -9.83 -22.69
CA THR A 222 -26.34 -10.12 -23.99
C THR A 222 -26.83 -8.81 -24.60
N ASP A 223 -27.16 -8.80 -25.90
CA ASP A 223 -27.62 -7.59 -26.60
C ASP A 223 -28.88 -6.97 -25.98
N GLU A 224 -29.70 -7.78 -25.31
CA GLU A 224 -30.88 -7.31 -24.55
C GLU A 224 -30.52 -6.36 -23.40
N HIS A 225 -29.29 -6.43 -22.90
CA HIS A 225 -28.80 -5.65 -21.77
C HIS A 225 -28.04 -4.37 -22.19
N ILE A 226 -27.74 -4.18 -23.48
CA ILE A 226 -26.89 -3.08 -24.00
C ILE A 226 -27.74 -1.92 -24.58
N ARG A 227 -29.07 -2.01 -24.47
CA ARG A 227 -30.00 -1.11 -25.16
C ARG A 227 -29.93 0.35 -24.72
#